data_AF-A0A970LZX0-F1
#
_entry.id   AF-A0A970LZX0-F1
#
_cell.length_a   1.000
_cell.length_b   1.000
_cell.length_c   1.000
_cell.angle_alpha   90.00
_cell.angle_beta   90.00
_cell.angle_gamma   90.00
#
_symmetry.space_group_name_H-M   'P 1'
#
loop_
_entity.id
_entity.type
_entity.pdbx_description
1 polymer ?
#
loop_
_entity_poly.entity_id
_entity_poly.type
_entity_poly.pdbx_seq_one_letter_code
_entity_poly.pdbx_strand_id
1 'polypeptide(L)'
;MSSYERIYALIDINNCYVSCERVFNPSLNNKPVIVLSNNDGCAVARSNEAKALGIKMGVPLFQIQDIVQQHQVVVLSSNYALYAEMSKRFHSILASFVAPHEQEIYSIDECFLDLTSYAQNFDLTQYAHHMKQRLLDWIGLPVSIGIGRSKTEAKMANHLAKKRQGFKGVCNLLNMDFLDQEMLYSDIEVGEVWGVGRKLVKKLNAMGIYSVLDLVMQDAHRMASLFSVVMQRTVLELQGVSCLQLDDAPPPKQQIIASRSFGEKVTELDDLKEAMGKYVQDAVIRLRADASLCGCVIAFVQSNPFDSKVPYYSKSLAFEFPEPTDCVLDLIKTA
;
A
#
# COMPACT_ATOMS: atom_id res chain seq x y z
N MET A 1 -17.11 -30.19 -14.87
CA MET A 1 -17.27 -28.76 -15.21
C MET A 1 -16.78 -27.98 -14.01
N SER A 2 -15.64 -27.32 -14.19
CA SER A 2 -14.67 -26.95 -13.16
C SER A 2 -15.25 -25.96 -12.14
N SER A 3 -14.84 -26.11 -10.88
CA SER A 3 -14.92 -25.06 -9.85
C SER A 3 -14.60 -23.70 -10.49
N TYR A 4 -15.54 -22.75 -10.42
CA TYR A 4 -15.41 -21.41 -10.99
C TYR A 4 -14.01 -20.84 -10.72
N GLU A 5 -13.19 -20.74 -11.75
CA GLU A 5 -11.88 -20.10 -11.66
C GLU A 5 -12.12 -18.63 -11.37
N ARG A 6 -11.75 -18.18 -10.17
CA ARG A 6 -11.82 -16.78 -9.79
C ARG A 6 -10.82 -16.00 -10.63
N ILE A 7 -11.22 -14.80 -11.05
CA ILE A 7 -10.36 -13.91 -11.81
C ILE A 7 -10.38 -12.55 -11.13
N TYR A 8 -9.21 -12.07 -10.75
CA TYR A 8 -9.05 -10.77 -10.13
C TYR A 8 -8.20 -9.84 -11.00
N ALA A 9 -8.55 -8.57 -11.01
CA ALA A 9 -7.70 -7.50 -11.51
C ALA A 9 -7.25 -6.60 -10.34
N LEU A 10 -5.95 -6.33 -10.25
CA LEU A 10 -5.40 -5.27 -9.40
C LEU A 10 -5.10 -4.05 -10.27
N ILE A 11 -5.78 -2.94 -9.98
CA ILE A 11 -5.51 -1.63 -10.57
C ILE A 11 -4.75 -0.80 -9.55
N ASP A 12 -3.60 -0.24 -9.97
CA ASP A 12 -2.73 0.55 -9.09
C ASP A 12 -2.27 1.85 -9.80
N ILE A 13 -2.35 2.98 -9.08
CA ILE A 13 -1.86 4.28 -9.57
C ILE A 13 -0.34 4.33 -9.51
N ASN A 14 0.28 4.45 -10.69
CA ASN A 14 1.73 4.56 -10.81
C ASN A 14 2.23 5.85 -10.13
N ASN A 15 3.11 5.70 -9.14
CA ASN A 15 3.70 6.81 -8.40
C ASN A 15 2.64 7.76 -7.81
N CYS A 16 1.57 7.21 -7.21
CA CYS A 16 0.33 7.90 -6.83
C CYS A 16 0.47 9.39 -6.47
N TYR A 17 1.16 9.75 -5.38
CA TYR A 17 1.20 11.15 -4.95
C TYR A 17 1.91 12.06 -5.96
N VAL A 18 3.02 11.60 -6.56
CA VAL A 18 3.69 12.36 -7.63
C VAL A 18 2.79 12.52 -8.84
N SER A 19 2.02 11.50 -9.19
CA SER A 19 1.07 11.57 -10.30
C SER A 19 -0.08 12.54 -9.99
N CYS A 20 -0.58 12.57 -8.75
CA CYS A 20 -1.55 13.57 -8.32
C CYS A 20 -0.99 15.00 -8.48
N GLU A 21 0.24 15.26 -8.04
CA GLU A 21 0.89 16.57 -8.23
C GLU A 21 1.05 16.94 -9.71
N ARG A 22 1.40 15.97 -10.57
CA ARG A 22 1.56 16.17 -12.02
C ARG A 22 0.26 16.55 -12.74
N VAL A 23 -0.89 16.06 -12.26
CA VAL A 23 -2.21 16.42 -12.81
C VAL A 23 -2.44 17.93 -12.68
N PHE A 24 -2.07 18.53 -11.55
CA PHE A 24 -2.29 19.95 -11.28
C PHE A 24 -1.08 20.83 -11.64
N ASN A 25 0.09 20.24 -11.81
CA ASN A 25 1.30 20.93 -12.25
C ASN A 25 2.04 20.12 -13.34
N PRO A 26 1.63 20.26 -14.61
CA PRO A 26 2.25 19.54 -15.73
C PRO A 26 3.74 19.84 -15.93
N SER A 27 4.27 20.94 -15.36
CA SER A 27 5.70 21.25 -15.41
C SER A 27 6.58 20.25 -14.66
N LEU A 28 5.97 19.36 -13.85
CA LEU A 28 6.60 18.26 -13.12
C LEU A 28 6.78 16.98 -13.96
N ASN A 29 6.21 16.93 -15.16
CA ASN A 29 6.37 15.80 -16.06
C ASN A 29 7.83 15.67 -16.52
N ASN A 30 8.33 14.43 -16.60
CA ASN A 30 9.69 14.11 -17.01
C ASN A 30 10.79 14.69 -16.10
N LYS A 31 10.45 15.12 -14.88
CA LYS A 31 11.40 15.62 -13.87
C LYS A 31 11.54 14.66 -12.70
N PRO A 32 12.71 14.60 -12.06
CA PRO A 32 12.86 13.92 -10.78
C PRO A 32 12.07 14.67 -9.70
N VAL A 33 10.97 14.07 -9.28
CA VAL A 33 10.09 14.57 -8.22
C VAL A 33 10.02 13.56 -7.08
N ILE A 34 10.05 14.05 -5.84
CA ILE A 34 9.70 13.32 -4.63
C ILE A 34 8.62 14.08 -3.84
N VAL A 35 7.73 13.32 -3.20
CA VAL A 35 6.77 13.83 -2.21
C VAL A 35 7.18 13.29 -0.84
N LEU A 36 7.26 14.17 0.14
CA LEU A 36 7.69 13.84 1.48
C LEU A 36 6.51 13.47 2.39
N SER A 37 6.79 12.77 3.49
CA SER A 37 5.83 12.50 4.57
C SER A 37 5.42 13.77 5.32
N ASN A 38 4.52 13.64 6.29
CA ASN A 38 4.32 14.66 7.32
C ASN A 38 5.65 15.19 7.86
N ASN A 39 5.69 16.51 8.09
CA ASN A 39 6.87 17.27 8.52
C ASN A 39 8.10 17.12 7.61
N ASP A 40 7.89 16.75 6.34
CA ASP A 40 8.95 16.67 5.33
C ASP A 40 10.12 15.73 5.72
N GLY A 41 9.81 14.68 6.49
CA GLY A 41 10.80 13.76 7.03
C GLY A 41 11.39 12.80 5.99
N CYS A 42 10.54 12.03 5.29
CA CYS A 42 10.97 10.95 4.41
C CYS A 42 10.32 11.03 3.03
N ALA A 43 11.03 10.60 1.98
CA ALA A 43 10.47 10.47 0.63
C ALA A 43 9.47 9.30 0.56
N VAL A 44 8.17 9.60 0.55
CA VAL A 44 7.08 8.60 0.56
C VAL A 44 6.51 8.32 -0.82
N ALA A 45 6.69 9.21 -1.78
CA ALA A 45 6.41 8.94 -3.19
C ALA A 45 7.53 9.49 -4.07
N ARG A 46 7.80 8.80 -5.19
CA ARG A 46 8.94 9.08 -6.06
C ARG A 46 8.53 8.85 -7.51
N SER A 47 8.87 9.82 -8.34
CA SER A 47 8.83 9.70 -9.81
C SER A 47 9.76 8.58 -10.30
N ASN A 48 9.58 8.12 -11.54
CA ASN A 48 10.48 7.11 -12.13
C ASN A 48 11.89 7.67 -12.31
N GLU A 49 11.97 8.95 -12.62
CA GLU A 49 13.16 9.77 -12.76
C GLU A 49 13.93 9.82 -11.43
N ALA A 50 13.24 10.07 -10.31
CA ALA A 50 13.84 10.03 -8.98
C ALA A 50 14.28 8.61 -8.56
N LYS A 51 13.52 7.57 -8.95
CA LYS A 51 13.92 6.16 -8.71
C LYS A 51 15.20 5.81 -9.47
N ALA A 52 15.36 6.31 -10.70
CA ALA A 52 16.56 6.08 -11.51
C ALA A 52 17.82 6.71 -10.89
N LEU A 53 17.66 7.77 -10.09
CA LEU A 53 18.75 8.36 -9.30
C LEU A 53 19.10 7.56 -8.03
N GLY A 54 18.45 6.41 -7.80
CA GLY A 54 18.72 5.56 -6.64
C GLY A 54 18.03 6.00 -5.34
N ILE A 55 17.14 7.01 -5.38
CA ILE A 55 16.39 7.44 -4.20
C ILE A 55 15.44 6.31 -3.78
N LYS A 56 15.64 5.74 -2.59
CA LYS A 56 14.88 4.61 -2.06
C LYS A 56 13.55 5.04 -1.41
N MET A 57 12.62 4.09 -1.25
CA MET A 57 11.33 4.37 -0.60
C MET A 57 11.53 4.63 0.89
N GLY A 58 10.88 5.66 1.44
CA GLY A 58 10.93 5.97 2.86
C GLY A 58 12.31 6.42 3.35
N VAL A 59 13.22 6.80 2.44
CA VAL A 59 14.53 7.34 2.83
C VAL A 59 14.33 8.73 3.44
N PRO A 60 14.98 9.04 4.58
CA PRO A 60 14.93 10.38 5.15
C PRO A 60 15.55 11.41 4.21
N LEU A 61 14.93 12.59 4.10
CA LEU A 61 15.39 13.66 3.20
C LEU A 61 16.84 14.06 3.49
N PHE A 62 17.22 14.14 4.77
CA PHE A 62 18.57 14.53 5.18
C PHE A 62 19.66 13.58 4.65
N GLN A 63 19.34 12.31 4.37
CA GLN A 63 20.32 11.33 3.85
C GLN A 63 20.53 11.45 2.34
N ILE A 64 19.69 12.19 1.63
CA ILE A 64 19.71 12.30 0.16
C ILE A 64 19.87 13.74 -0.32
N GLN A 65 20.25 14.68 0.56
CA GLN A 65 20.40 16.10 0.22
C GLN A 65 21.37 16.32 -0.95
N ASP A 66 22.48 15.60 -0.97
CA ASP A 66 23.48 15.70 -2.04
C ASP A 66 22.88 15.32 -3.40
N ILE A 67 22.15 14.20 -3.47
CA ILE A 67 21.46 13.74 -4.69
C ILE A 67 20.42 14.76 -5.12
N VAL A 68 19.66 15.31 -4.16
CA VAL A 68 18.62 16.31 -4.41
C VAL A 68 19.22 17.57 -5.06
N GLN A 69 20.32 18.10 -4.50
CA GLN A 69 20.98 19.30 -5.01
C GLN A 69 21.65 19.04 -6.36
N GLN A 70 22.42 17.96 -6.48
CA GLN A 70 23.17 17.62 -7.69
C GLN A 70 22.25 17.43 -8.90
N HIS A 71 21.10 16.78 -8.72
CA HIS A 71 20.18 16.45 -9.81
C HIS A 71 18.96 17.36 -9.88
N GLN A 72 18.92 18.44 -9.08
CA GLN A 72 17.80 19.39 -9.03
C GLN A 72 16.46 18.68 -8.84
N VAL A 73 16.41 17.73 -7.90
CA VAL A 73 15.20 16.97 -7.59
C VAL A 73 14.16 17.91 -7.00
N VAL A 74 12.96 17.93 -7.58
CA VAL A 74 11.83 18.70 -7.04
C VAL A 74 11.31 17.99 -5.80
N VAL A 75 11.31 18.70 -4.68
CA VAL A 75 10.89 18.20 -3.37
C VAL A 75 9.58 18.88 -2.99
N LEU A 76 8.53 18.09 -2.77
CA LEU A 76 7.20 18.58 -2.41
C LEU A 76 6.79 18.05 -1.05
N SER A 77 6.15 18.90 -0.24
CA SER A 77 5.42 18.45 0.95
C SER A 77 4.15 17.70 0.54
N SER A 78 3.68 16.79 1.39
CA SER A 78 2.48 15.98 1.08
C SER A 78 1.17 16.76 1.19
N ASN A 79 0.31 16.63 0.18
CA ASN A 79 -1.04 17.17 0.17
C ASN A 79 -2.10 16.06 0.29
N TYR A 80 -2.30 15.55 1.51
CA TYR A 80 -3.21 14.41 1.75
C TYR A 80 -4.67 14.68 1.41
N ALA A 81 -5.13 15.94 1.49
CA ALA A 81 -6.49 16.30 1.09
C ALA A 81 -6.68 16.10 -0.42
N LEU A 82 -5.72 16.57 -1.21
CA LEU A 82 -5.68 16.35 -2.66
C LEU A 82 -5.63 14.84 -2.98
N TYR A 83 -4.73 14.10 -2.34
CA TYR A 83 -4.56 12.67 -2.63
C TYR A 83 -5.81 11.85 -2.28
N ALA A 84 -6.48 12.18 -1.17
CA ALA A 84 -7.73 11.54 -0.79
C ALA A 84 -8.86 11.83 -1.79
N GLU A 85 -8.97 13.06 -2.29
CA GLU A 85 -9.97 13.40 -3.30
C GLU A 85 -9.72 12.74 -4.66
N MET A 86 -8.45 12.70 -5.10
CA MET A 86 -8.06 11.98 -6.31
C MET A 86 -8.33 10.46 -6.19
N SER A 87 -8.04 9.90 -5.03
CA SER A 87 -8.33 8.50 -4.71
C SER A 87 -9.83 8.18 -4.78
N LYS A 88 -10.69 9.04 -4.21
CA LYS A 88 -12.15 8.85 -4.29
C LYS A 88 -12.60 8.77 -5.75
N ARG A 89 -12.13 9.69 -6.59
CA ARG A 89 -12.48 9.70 -8.03
C ARG A 89 -11.97 8.47 -8.75
N PHE A 90 -10.73 8.05 -8.48
CA PHE A 90 -10.16 6.81 -9.01
C PHE A 90 -11.05 5.59 -8.70
N HIS A 91 -11.42 5.41 -7.43
CA HIS A 91 -12.27 4.31 -7.02
C HIS A 91 -13.70 4.41 -7.59
N SER A 92 -14.30 5.61 -7.63
CA SER A 92 -15.63 5.82 -8.22
C SER A 92 -15.68 5.53 -9.72
N ILE A 93 -14.60 5.83 -10.47
CA ILE A 93 -14.52 5.47 -11.89
C ILE A 93 -14.45 3.96 -12.04
N LEU A 94 -13.62 3.27 -11.25
CA LEU A 94 -13.54 1.82 -11.29
C LEU A 94 -14.86 1.14 -10.90
N ALA A 95 -15.60 1.71 -9.95
CA ALA A 95 -16.92 1.24 -9.53
C ALA A 95 -17.95 1.22 -10.69
N SER A 96 -17.73 2.00 -11.75
CA SER A 96 -18.61 1.99 -12.92
C SER A 96 -18.41 0.80 -13.87
N PHE A 97 -17.32 0.04 -13.69
CA PHE A 97 -16.98 -1.13 -14.52
C PHE A 97 -17.48 -2.46 -13.94
N VAL A 98 -17.87 -2.50 -12.67
CA VAL A 98 -18.28 -3.75 -12.01
C VAL A 98 -19.47 -3.52 -11.08
N ALA A 99 -20.11 -4.59 -10.62
CA ALA A 99 -21.11 -4.46 -9.56
C ALA A 99 -20.45 -4.08 -8.22
N PRO A 100 -21.18 -3.43 -7.29
CA PRO A 100 -20.58 -2.95 -6.04
C PRO A 100 -19.86 -4.01 -5.19
N HIS A 101 -20.34 -5.26 -5.20
CA HIS A 101 -19.75 -6.38 -4.45
C HIS A 101 -18.52 -7.00 -5.16
N GLU A 102 -18.22 -6.57 -6.38
CA GLU A 102 -17.08 -7.03 -7.17
C GLU A 102 -15.91 -6.04 -7.06
N GLN A 103 -16.00 -5.01 -6.22
CA GLN A 103 -14.95 -4.01 -5.99
C GLN A 103 -14.48 -4.03 -4.53
N GLU A 104 -13.17 -4.15 -4.33
CA GLU A 104 -12.52 -3.95 -3.04
C GLU A 104 -11.52 -2.79 -3.12
N ILE A 105 -11.71 -1.79 -2.26
CA ILE A 105 -10.76 -0.70 -2.06
C ILE A 105 -9.66 -1.20 -1.11
N TYR A 106 -8.48 -1.50 -1.64
CA TYR A 106 -7.39 -2.09 -0.88
C TYR A 106 -6.50 -1.02 -0.22
N SER A 107 -6.26 0.09 -0.91
CA SER A 107 -5.50 1.24 -0.38
C SER A 107 -5.99 2.55 -1.02
N ILE A 108 -5.28 3.66 -0.77
CA ILE A 108 -5.54 4.94 -1.43
C ILE A 108 -5.32 4.88 -2.95
N ASP A 109 -4.48 3.98 -3.42
CA ASP A 109 -4.04 3.87 -4.81
C ASP A 109 -4.21 2.50 -5.45
N GLU A 110 -4.71 1.52 -4.71
CA GLU A 110 -4.90 0.14 -5.15
C GLU A 110 -6.35 -0.32 -4.97
N CYS A 111 -6.89 -0.93 -6.02
CA CYS A 111 -8.23 -1.49 -6.02
C CYS A 111 -8.23 -2.87 -6.68
N PHE A 112 -8.85 -3.85 -6.01
CA PHE A 112 -9.12 -5.16 -6.60
C PHE A 112 -10.53 -5.18 -7.19
N LEU A 113 -10.66 -5.75 -8.38
CA LEU A 113 -11.95 -6.07 -9.01
C LEU A 113 -12.05 -7.58 -9.24
N ASP A 114 -13.21 -8.18 -8.92
CA ASP A 114 -13.56 -9.54 -9.36
C ASP A 114 -14.12 -9.46 -10.78
N LEU A 115 -13.38 -10.02 -11.75
CA LEU A 115 -13.75 -10.05 -13.16
C LEU A 115 -14.26 -11.42 -13.61
N THR A 116 -14.51 -12.34 -12.67
CA THR A 116 -14.96 -13.72 -12.96
C THR A 116 -16.21 -13.72 -13.85
N SER A 117 -17.21 -12.92 -13.51
CA SER A 117 -18.48 -12.79 -14.26
C SER A 117 -18.32 -12.15 -15.64
N TYR A 118 -17.20 -11.47 -15.90
CA TYR A 118 -16.96 -10.68 -17.11
C TYR A 118 -16.17 -11.45 -18.15
N ALA A 119 -15.42 -12.48 -17.74
CA ALA A 119 -14.51 -13.25 -18.60
C ALA A 119 -15.21 -13.92 -19.79
N GLN A 120 -16.50 -14.24 -19.67
CA GLN A 120 -17.28 -14.85 -20.76
C GLN A 120 -17.71 -13.85 -21.84
N ASN A 121 -17.86 -12.57 -21.47
CA ASN A 121 -18.45 -11.55 -22.32
C ASN A 121 -17.42 -10.54 -22.86
N PHE A 122 -16.26 -10.44 -22.20
CA PHE A 122 -15.24 -9.45 -22.51
C PHE A 122 -13.86 -10.12 -22.67
N ASP A 123 -13.09 -9.61 -23.63
CA ASP A 123 -11.63 -9.76 -23.58
C ASP A 123 -11.11 -8.91 -22.41
N LEU A 124 -10.71 -9.60 -21.33
CA LEU A 124 -10.29 -8.94 -20.10
C LEU A 124 -9.05 -8.05 -20.27
N THR A 125 -8.16 -8.36 -21.23
CA THR A 125 -7.01 -7.50 -21.52
C THR A 125 -7.46 -6.19 -22.16
N GLN A 126 -8.38 -6.25 -23.12
CA GLN A 126 -8.98 -5.04 -23.72
C GLN A 126 -9.81 -4.26 -22.70
N TYR A 127 -10.56 -4.95 -21.84
CA TYR A 127 -11.35 -4.35 -20.79
C TYR A 127 -10.48 -3.56 -19.80
N ALA A 128 -9.36 -4.15 -19.36
CA ALA A 128 -8.38 -3.47 -18.53
C ALA A 128 -7.74 -2.27 -19.25
N HIS A 129 -7.40 -2.38 -20.53
CA HIS A 129 -6.90 -1.23 -21.30
C HIS A 129 -7.92 -0.08 -21.36
N HIS A 130 -9.21 -0.40 -21.49
CA HIS A 130 -10.27 0.61 -21.45
C HIS A 130 -10.37 1.28 -20.06
N MET A 131 -10.30 0.53 -18.96
CA MET A 131 -10.25 1.11 -17.60
C MET A 131 -9.04 2.05 -17.45
N LYS A 132 -7.87 1.59 -17.88
CA LYS A 132 -6.64 2.39 -17.83
C LYS A 132 -6.76 3.69 -18.62
N GLN A 133 -7.30 3.62 -19.83
CA GLN A 133 -7.49 4.80 -20.68
C GLN A 133 -8.53 5.75 -20.06
N ARG A 134 -9.64 5.23 -19.52
CA ARG A 134 -10.67 6.02 -18.83
C ARG A 134 -10.11 6.83 -17.67
N LEU A 135 -9.29 6.19 -16.83
CA LEU A 135 -8.64 6.85 -15.70
C LEU A 135 -7.66 7.94 -16.14
N LEU A 136 -6.92 7.69 -17.22
CA LEU A 136 -6.01 8.69 -17.79
C LEU A 136 -6.80 9.89 -18.36
N ASP A 137 -7.86 9.65 -19.13
CA ASP A 137 -8.62 10.71 -19.79
C ASP A 137 -9.41 11.57 -18.81
N TRP A 138 -9.98 10.96 -17.75
CA TRP A 138 -10.91 11.66 -16.86
C TRP A 138 -10.21 12.34 -15.68
N ILE A 139 -9.15 11.73 -15.14
CA ILE A 139 -8.48 12.23 -13.95
C ILE A 139 -6.96 12.36 -14.10
N GLY A 140 -6.41 12.09 -15.29
CA GLY A 140 -4.99 12.28 -15.59
C GLY A 140 -4.06 11.30 -14.88
N LEU A 141 -4.58 10.26 -14.24
CA LEU A 141 -3.79 9.34 -13.43
C LEU A 141 -3.32 8.13 -14.24
N PRO A 142 -2.01 7.91 -14.39
CA PRO A 142 -1.47 6.72 -15.04
C PRO A 142 -1.59 5.52 -14.10
N VAL A 143 -2.18 4.43 -14.59
CA VAL A 143 -2.31 3.18 -13.83
C VAL A 143 -1.62 2.01 -14.52
N SER A 144 -1.29 1.01 -13.73
CA SER A 144 -0.95 -0.33 -14.20
C SER A 144 -1.98 -1.33 -13.68
N ILE A 145 -2.29 -2.33 -14.50
CA ILE A 145 -3.31 -3.34 -14.20
C ILE A 145 -2.70 -4.73 -14.32
N GLY A 146 -2.90 -5.56 -13.31
CA GLY A 146 -2.52 -6.96 -13.31
C GLY A 146 -3.74 -7.86 -13.18
N ILE A 147 -3.86 -8.87 -14.04
CA ILE A 147 -4.96 -9.85 -14.02
C ILE A 147 -4.39 -11.23 -13.72
N GLY A 148 -5.01 -11.95 -12.78
CA GLY A 148 -4.61 -13.29 -12.36
C GLY A 148 -5.76 -14.09 -11.75
N ARG A 149 -5.52 -15.36 -11.43
CA ARG A 149 -6.54 -16.29 -10.88
C ARG A 149 -6.74 -16.14 -9.38
N SER A 150 -5.93 -15.30 -8.76
CA SER A 150 -5.88 -15.05 -7.33
C SER A 150 -5.45 -13.61 -7.08
N LYS A 151 -5.70 -13.06 -5.88
CA LYS A 151 -5.28 -11.69 -5.55
C LYS A 151 -3.75 -11.56 -5.58
N THR A 152 -3.05 -12.62 -5.18
CA THR A 152 -1.58 -12.67 -5.23
C THR A 152 -1.07 -12.72 -6.66
N GLU A 153 -1.66 -13.52 -7.55
CA GLU A 153 -1.29 -13.50 -8.98
C GLU A 153 -1.58 -12.14 -9.61
N ALA A 154 -2.73 -11.50 -9.29
CA ALA A 154 -3.04 -10.17 -9.80
C ALA A 154 -2.01 -9.11 -9.33
N LYS A 155 -1.52 -9.20 -8.08
CA LYS A 155 -0.40 -8.39 -7.56
C LYS A 155 0.89 -8.66 -8.36
N MET A 156 1.22 -9.92 -8.64
CA MET A 156 2.40 -10.27 -9.44
C MET A 156 2.30 -9.77 -10.88
N ALA A 157 1.14 -9.92 -11.51
CA ALA A 157 0.85 -9.39 -12.83
C ALA A 157 1.00 -7.86 -12.85
N ASN A 158 0.54 -7.15 -11.82
CA ASN A 158 0.70 -5.70 -11.70
C ASN A 158 2.17 -5.30 -11.60
N HIS A 159 2.96 -6.04 -10.82
CA HIS A 159 4.42 -5.85 -10.75
C HIS A 159 5.06 -5.98 -12.14
N LEU A 160 4.72 -7.04 -12.88
CA LEU A 160 5.18 -7.25 -14.27
C LEU A 160 4.77 -6.09 -15.19
N ALA A 161 3.50 -5.68 -15.12
CA ALA A 161 2.94 -4.58 -15.91
C ALA A 161 3.70 -3.25 -15.68
N LYS A 162 4.16 -2.99 -14.46
CA LYS A 162 4.93 -1.80 -14.09
C LYS A 162 6.39 -1.86 -14.55
N LYS A 163 7.01 -3.04 -14.48
CA LYS A 163 8.46 -3.20 -14.69
C LYS A 163 8.84 -3.45 -16.14
N ARG A 164 7.98 -4.10 -16.92
CA ARG A 164 8.28 -4.49 -18.30
C ARG A 164 7.42 -3.68 -19.27
N GLN A 165 8.07 -2.83 -20.06
CA GLN A 165 7.40 -1.93 -21.02
C GLN A 165 6.55 -2.68 -22.07
N GLY A 166 6.90 -3.93 -22.39
CA GLY A 166 6.17 -4.77 -23.34
C GLY A 166 4.69 -4.97 -23.00
N PHE A 167 4.33 -4.95 -21.71
CA PHE A 167 2.92 -5.08 -21.28
C PHE A 167 2.10 -3.80 -21.45
N LYS A 168 2.72 -2.66 -21.78
CA LYS A 168 2.03 -1.36 -21.90
C LYS A 168 1.18 -1.02 -20.66
N GLY A 169 1.61 -1.51 -19.49
CA GLY A 169 0.96 -1.37 -18.20
C GLY A 169 -0.34 -2.18 -18.00
N VAL A 170 -0.60 -3.21 -18.81
CA VAL A 170 -1.60 -4.24 -18.52
C VAL A 170 -0.96 -5.61 -18.70
N CYS A 171 -0.90 -6.41 -17.63
CA CYS A 171 -0.41 -7.80 -17.70
C CYS A 171 -1.55 -8.73 -17.33
N ASN A 172 -1.84 -9.70 -18.20
CA ASN A 172 -2.86 -10.72 -17.98
C ASN A 172 -2.21 -12.10 -17.96
N LEU A 173 -2.11 -12.71 -16.78
CA LEU A 173 -1.50 -14.02 -16.60
C LEU A 173 -2.41 -15.17 -17.07
N LEU A 174 -3.71 -14.94 -17.24
CA LEU A 174 -4.65 -15.99 -17.69
C LEU A 174 -4.36 -16.48 -19.11
N ASN A 175 -3.88 -15.57 -19.96
CA ASN A 175 -3.61 -15.84 -21.38
C ASN A 175 -2.11 -16.06 -21.64
N MET A 176 -1.29 -16.13 -20.61
CA MET A 176 0.15 -16.30 -20.73
C MET A 176 0.50 -17.78 -20.84
N ASP A 177 1.40 -18.11 -21.76
CA ASP A 177 1.93 -19.47 -21.82
C ASP A 177 2.71 -19.81 -20.55
N PHE A 178 2.64 -21.06 -20.11
CA PHE A 178 3.30 -21.51 -18.89
C PHE A 178 4.82 -21.30 -18.93
N LEU A 179 5.48 -21.54 -20.07
CA LEU A 179 6.93 -21.37 -20.19
C LEU A 179 7.32 -19.89 -20.08
N ASP A 180 6.52 -19.00 -20.69
CA ASP A 180 6.71 -17.56 -20.55
C ASP A 180 6.54 -17.14 -19.09
N GLN A 181 5.49 -17.63 -18.43
CA GLN A 181 5.25 -17.33 -17.02
C GLN A 181 6.39 -17.81 -16.12
N GLU A 182 6.89 -19.03 -16.30
CA GLU A 182 8.01 -19.57 -15.53
C GLU A 182 9.28 -18.74 -15.71
N MET A 183 9.62 -18.37 -16.95
CA MET A 183 10.75 -17.50 -17.26
C MET A 183 10.60 -16.12 -16.59
N LEU A 184 9.40 -15.54 -16.61
CA LEU A 184 9.15 -14.27 -15.92
C LEU A 184 9.33 -14.43 -14.40
N TYR A 185 8.87 -15.53 -13.82
CA TYR A 185 8.93 -15.79 -12.38
C TYR A 185 10.36 -16.14 -11.91
N SER A 186 11.20 -16.74 -12.76
CA SER A 186 12.61 -16.99 -12.42
C SER A 186 13.43 -15.71 -12.30
N ASP A 187 13.05 -14.66 -13.02
CA ASP A 187 13.74 -13.36 -13.01
C ASP A 187 13.37 -12.47 -11.81
N ILE A 188 12.34 -12.84 -11.04
CA ILE A 188 11.81 -12.01 -9.96
C ILE A 188 12.26 -12.59 -8.62
N GLU A 189 12.87 -11.76 -7.78
CA GLU A 189 13.25 -12.15 -6.42
C GLU A 189 12.01 -12.51 -5.58
N VAL A 190 12.15 -13.55 -4.74
CA VAL A 190 11.06 -14.03 -3.87
C VAL A 190 10.53 -12.95 -2.90
N GLY A 191 11.34 -11.94 -2.60
CA GLY A 191 10.95 -10.81 -1.74
C GLY A 191 9.95 -9.84 -2.37
N GLU A 192 9.70 -9.94 -3.67
CA GLU A 192 8.68 -9.15 -4.37
C GLU A 192 7.27 -9.76 -4.22
N VAL A 193 7.17 -11.01 -3.74
CA VAL A 193 5.87 -11.66 -3.50
C VAL A 193 5.12 -10.96 -2.36
N TRP A 194 3.84 -10.67 -2.61
CA TRP A 194 2.96 -10.06 -1.62
C TRP A 194 2.90 -10.92 -0.35
N GLY A 195 3.20 -10.32 0.81
CA GLY A 195 3.28 -11.01 2.10
C GLY A 195 4.66 -11.56 2.48
N VAL A 196 5.64 -11.55 1.57
CA VAL A 196 7.00 -12.06 1.84
C VAL A 196 7.95 -10.93 2.27
N GLY A 197 7.93 -10.61 3.57
CA GLY A 197 8.80 -9.57 4.14
C GLY A 197 10.26 -9.99 4.34
N ARG A 198 11.14 -9.02 4.65
CA ARG A 198 12.61 -9.22 4.82
C ARG A 198 13.03 -10.42 5.69
N LYS A 199 12.29 -10.70 6.77
CA LYS A 199 12.57 -11.85 7.65
C LYS A 199 12.28 -13.18 6.96
N LEU A 200 11.20 -13.26 6.18
CA LEU A 200 10.81 -14.44 5.42
C LEU A 200 11.81 -14.67 4.27
N VAL A 201 12.18 -13.61 3.54
CA VAL A 201 13.21 -13.68 2.48
C VAL A 201 14.49 -14.33 3.00
N LYS A 202 15.01 -13.89 4.16
CA LYS A 202 16.23 -14.49 4.74
C LYS A 202 16.09 -16.00 4.98
N LYS A 203 14.92 -16.44 5.46
CA LYS A 203 14.65 -17.86 5.74
C LYS A 203 14.44 -18.67 4.46
N LEU A 204 13.76 -18.11 3.46
CA LEU A 204 13.56 -18.72 2.14
C LEU A 204 14.90 -18.89 1.40
N ASN A 205 15.72 -17.84 1.38
CA ASN A 205 17.06 -17.89 0.78
C ASN A 205 17.94 -18.95 1.45
N ALA A 206 17.86 -19.10 2.78
CA ALA A 206 18.59 -20.15 3.49
C ALA A 206 18.14 -21.59 3.12
N MET A 207 16.96 -21.73 2.51
CA MET A 207 16.44 -22.98 1.96
C MET A 207 16.70 -23.14 0.45
N GLY A 208 17.42 -22.20 -0.17
CA GLY A 208 17.67 -22.19 -1.61
C GLY A 208 16.52 -21.66 -2.47
N ILE A 209 15.54 -20.99 -1.87
CA ILE A 209 14.40 -20.38 -2.57
C ILE A 209 14.70 -18.90 -2.76
N TYR A 210 15.09 -18.49 -3.97
CA TYR A 210 15.55 -17.13 -4.26
C TYR A 210 14.60 -16.35 -5.18
N SER A 211 13.90 -17.05 -6.07
CA SER A 211 12.98 -16.47 -7.05
C SER A 211 11.51 -16.77 -6.73
N VAL A 212 10.61 -16.07 -7.41
CA VAL A 212 9.17 -16.38 -7.38
C VAL A 212 8.93 -17.79 -7.90
N LEU A 213 9.63 -18.20 -8.96
CA LEU A 213 9.51 -19.55 -9.52
C LEU A 213 9.88 -20.62 -8.48
N ASP A 214 11.00 -20.43 -7.77
CA ASP A 214 11.43 -21.35 -6.72
C ASP A 214 10.34 -21.54 -5.66
N LEU A 215 9.64 -20.45 -5.29
CA LEU A 215 8.55 -20.48 -4.30
C LEU A 215 7.31 -21.19 -4.84
N VAL A 216 6.94 -20.91 -6.09
CA VAL A 216 5.79 -21.55 -6.78
C VAL A 216 5.98 -23.05 -6.92
N MET A 217 7.21 -23.51 -7.12
CA MET A 217 7.53 -24.93 -7.22
C MET A 217 7.49 -25.69 -5.87
N GLN A 218 7.30 -25.00 -4.75
CA GLN A 218 7.24 -25.66 -3.45
C GLN A 218 5.89 -26.36 -3.21
N ASP A 219 5.93 -27.45 -2.45
CA ASP A 219 4.72 -28.08 -1.91
C ASP A 219 4.08 -27.17 -0.85
N ALA A 220 2.85 -26.72 -1.11
CA ALA A 220 2.17 -25.76 -0.25
C ALA A 220 1.96 -26.29 1.19
N HIS A 221 1.68 -27.58 1.35
CA HIS A 221 1.46 -28.20 2.67
C HIS A 221 2.76 -28.20 3.50
N ARG A 222 3.89 -28.56 2.90
CA ARG A 222 5.21 -28.46 3.53
C ARG A 222 5.54 -27.02 3.93
N MET A 223 5.19 -26.04 3.10
CA MET A 223 5.40 -24.62 3.40
C MET A 223 4.55 -24.15 4.60
N ALA A 224 3.38 -24.74 4.83
CA ALA A 224 2.58 -24.50 6.03
C ALA A 224 3.34 -24.88 7.30
N SER A 225 3.93 -26.08 7.33
CA SER A 225 4.66 -26.62 8.48
C SER A 225 5.95 -25.85 8.76
N LEU A 226 6.63 -25.35 7.72
CA LEU A 226 7.89 -24.62 7.87
C LEU A 226 7.68 -23.15 8.23
N PHE A 227 6.56 -22.55 7.85
CA PHE A 227 6.29 -21.13 8.03
C PHE A 227 4.96 -20.89 8.73
N SER A 228 3.86 -20.89 7.98
CA SER A 228 2.51 -20.64 8.48
C SER A 228 1.47 -20.98 7.41
N VAL A 229 0.21 -21.07 7.82
CA VAL A 229 -0.95 -21.19 6.91
C VAL A 229 -0.99 -20.03 5.90
N VAL A 230 -0.48 -18.84 6.25
CA VAL A 230 -0.42 -17.70 5.32
C VAL A 230 0.58 -17.98 4.19
N MET A 231 1.74 -18.57 4.49
CA MET A 231 2.72 -18.94 3.47
C MET A 231 2.16 -20.04 2.55
N GLN A 232 1.46 -21.04 3.11
CA GLN A 232 0.76 -22.05 2.33
C GLN A 232 -0.22 -21.41 1.33
N ARG A 233 -1.07 -20.49 1.80
CA ARG A 233 -2.01 -19.76 0.94
C ARG A 233 -1.30 -18.94 -0.12
N THR A 234 -0.17 -18.33 0.20
CA THR A 234 0.63 -17.56 -0.77
C THR A 234 1.14 -18.45 -1.91
N VAL A 235 1.65 -19.64 -1.59
CA VAL A 235 2.08 -20.62 -2.59
C VAL A 235 0.90 -21.10 -3.44
N LEU A 236 -0.22 -21.46 -2.82
CA LEU A 236 -1.44 -21.85 -3.54
C LEU A 236 -1.96 -20.75 -4.46
N GLU A 237 -1.99 -19.50 -3.98
CA GLU A 237 -2.43 -18.35 -4.75
C GLU A 237 -1.54 -18.16 -5.99
N LEU A 238 -0.22 -18.25 -5.85
CA LEU A 238 0.72 -18.15 -6.99
C LEU A 238 0.66 -19.36 -7.94
N GLN A 239 0.16 -20.50 -7.47
CA GLN A 239 -0.17 -21.68 -8.29
C GLN A 239 -1.56 -21.55 -8.96
N GLY A 240 -2.23 -20.41 -8.79
CA GLY A 240 -3.54 -20.12 -9.39
C GLY A 240 -4.75 -20.58 -8.57
N VAL A 241 -4.54 -21.07 -7.34
CA VAL A 241 -5.62 -21.48 -6.45
C VAL A 241 -6.01 -20.33 -5.53
N SER A 242 -7.12 -19.66 -5.83
CA SER A 242 -7.66 -18.57 -5.01
C SER A 242 -7.99 -19.05 -3.59
N CYS A 243 -7.27 -18.51 -2.62
CA CYS A 243 -7.44 -18.67 -1.18
C CYS A 243 -7.99 -17.42 -0.50
N LEU A 244 -7.83 -16.25 -1.13
CA LEU A 244 -8.31 -14.96 -0.65
C LEU A 244 -9.55 -14.54 -1.44
N GLN A 245 -10.59 -14.10 -0.74
CA GLN A 245 -11.80 -13.53 -1.35
C GLN A 245 -11.70 -12.01 -1.39
N LEU A 246 -12.61 -11.36 -2.13
CA LEU A 246 -12.83 -9.94 -1.92
C LEU A 246 -13.43 -9.72 -0.54
N ASP A 247 -12.99 -8.67 0.13
CA ASP A 247 -13.64 -8.21 1.35
C ASP A 247 -14.90 -7.43 0.96
N ASP A 248 -16.08 -7.99 1.21
CA ASP A 248 -17.38 -7.30 1.01
C ASP A 248 -17.50 -6.04 1.88
N ALA A 249 -16.76 -5.99 2.99
CA ALA A 249 -16.56 -4.81 3.83
C ALA A 249 -15.26 -4.96 4.65
N PRO A 250 -14.46 -3.89 4.82
CA PRO A 250 -13.33 -3.93 5.74
C PRO A 250 -13.82 -4.26 7.16
N PRO A 251 -13.12 -5.13 7.91
CA PRO A 251 -13.53 -5.48 9.27
C PRO A 251 -13.57 -4.22 10.15
N PRO A 252 -14.44 -4.19 11.19
CA PRO A 252 -14.51 -3.06 12.11
C PRO A 252 -13.12 -2.75 12.68
N LYS A 253 -12.71 -1.48 12.62
CA LYS A 253 -11.41 -1.05 13.12
C LYS A 253 -11.32 -1.37 14.60
N GLN A 254 -10.32 -2.16 14.97
CA GLN A 254 -10.08 -2.55 16.37
C GLN A 254 -9.29 -1.49 17.15
N GLN A 255 -8.73 -0.48 16.46
CA GLN A 255 -7.91 0.56 17.06
C GLN A 255 -7.96 1.86 16.24
N ILE A 256 -7.85 2.99 16.93
CA ILE A 256 -7.68 4.32 16.33
C ILE A 256 -6.40 4.92 16.89
N ILE A 257 -5.47 5.24 16.00
CA ILE A 257 -4.20 5.88 16.38
C ILE A 257 -4.18 7.31 15.83
N ALA A 258 -3.88 8.26 16.72
CA ALA A 258 -3.59 9.65 16.39
C ALA A 258 -2.21 9.99 16.94
N SER A 259 -1.19 9.93 16.10
CA SER A 259 0.17 10.24 16.50
C SER A 259 0.91 10.96 15.37
N ARG A 260 1.85 11.83 15.74
CA ARG A 260 2.78 12.47 14.82
C ARG A 260 4.13 12.62 15.50
N SER A 261 5.19 12.55 14.73
CA SER A 261 6.48 13.11 15.15
C SER A 261 6.36 14.63 15.20
N PHE A 262 7.11 15.27 16.10
CA PHE A 262 7.23 16.72 16.14
C PHE A 262 8.33 17.17 15.15
N GLY A 263 8.15 18.34 14.54
CA GLY A 263 9.18 18.93 13.66
C GLY A 263 10.42 19.40 14.44
N GLU A 264 10.21 19.79 15.70
CA GLU A 264 11.26 20.21 16.62
C GLU A 264 11.11 19.48 17.97
N LYS A 265 12.14 19.57 18.82
CA LYS A 265 12.08 18.97 20.15
C LYS A 265 11.12 19.75 21.03
N VAL A 266 10.12 19.05 21.58
CA VAL A 266 9.24 19.60 22.61
C VAL A 266 9.93 19.45 23.96
N THR A 267 10.20 20.56 24.64
CA THR A 267 10.88 20.60 25.95
C THR A 267 9.92 20.94 27.09
N GLU A 268 8.83 21.63 26.78
CA GLU A 268 7.84 22.05 27.77
C GLU A 268 6.71 21.03 27.93
N LEU A 269 6.29 20.81 29.18
CA LEU A 269 5.25 19.84 29.49
C LEU A 269 3.89 20.27 28.95
N ASP A 270 3.59 21.56 28.97
CA ASP A 270 2.28 22.06 28.56
C ASP A 270 2.10 21.97 27.03
N ASP A 271 3.14 22.23 26.24
CA ASP A 271 3.15 21.98 24.79
C ASP A 271 2.84 20.50 24.47
N LEU A 272 3.41 19.57 25.26
CA LEU A 272 3.16 18.14 25.09
C LEU A 272 1.71 17.77 25.43
N LYS A 273 1.14 18.35 26.50
CA LYS A 273 -0.27 18.14 26.88
C LYS A 273 -1.21 18.69 25.82
N GLU A 274 -0.94 19.87 25.29
CA GLU A 274 -1.75 20.47 24.21
C GLU A 274 -1.74 19.60 22.96
N ALA A 275 -0.56 19.11 22.57
CA ALA A 275 -0.42 18.19 21.45
C ALA A 275 -1.19 16.87 21.69
N MET A 276 -1.08 16.29 22.89
CA MET A 276 -1.81 15.07 23.26
C MET A 276 -3.33 15.30 23.20
N GLY A 277 -3.81 16.39 23.80
CA GLY A 277 -5.22 16.76 23.79
C GLY A 277 -5.76 16.94 22.37
N LYS A 278 -4.99 17.53 21.46
CA LYS A 278 -5.34 17.63 20.03
C LYS A 278 -5.42 16.26 19.37
N TYR A 279 -4.44 15.39 19.58
CA TYR A 279 -4.46 14.05 18.98
C TYR A 279 -5.62 13.19 19.50
N VAL A 280 -5.97 13.30 20.78
CA VAL A 280 -7.17 12.66 21.33
C VAL A 280 -8.42 13.19 20.65
N GLN A 281 -8.56 14.51 20.47
CA GLN A 281 -9.71 15.08 19.73
C GLN A 281 -9.80 14.53 18.30
N ASP A 282 -8.69 14.49 17.57
CA ASP A 282 -8.63 13.91 16.22
C ASP A 282 -8.99 12.42 16.21
N ALA A 283 -8.65 11.66 17.26
CA ALA A 283 -9.05 10.27 17.43
C ALA A 283 -10.55 10.15 17.70
N VAL A 284 -11.11 11.00 18.56
CA VAL A 284 -12.54 11.00 18.92
C VAL A 284 -13.44 11.36 17.74
N ILE A 285 -13.02 12.30 16.89
CA ILE A 285 -13.75 12.61 15.64
C ILE A 285 -13.91 11.33 14.79
N ARG A 286 -12.84 10.54 14.66
CA ARG A 286 -12.86 9.27 13.93
C ARG A 286 -13.68 8.20 14.65
N LEU A 287 -13.55 8.11 15.97
CA LEU A 287 -14.31 7.18 16.81
C LEU A 287 -15.82 7.38 16.63
N ARG A 288 -16.28 8.63 16.66
CA ARG A 288 -17.69 9.01 16.48
C ARG A 288 -18.17 8.79 15.05
N ALA A 289 -17.34 9.11 14.05
CA ALA A 289 -17.66 8.83 12.65
C ALA A 289 -17.83 7.32 12.39
N ASP A 290 -17.06 6.48 13.10
CA ASP A 290 -17.17 5.02 13.08
C ASP A 290 -18.27 4.48 14.03
N ALA A 291 -19.09 5.36 14.64
CA ALA A 291 -20.14 5.02 15.62
C ALA A 291 -19.69 4.04 16.73
N SER A 292 -18.44 4.19 17.17
CA SER A 292 -17.77 3.27 18.10
C SER A 292 -17.55 3.91 19.47
N LEU A 293 -17.27 3.09 20.49
CA LEU A 293 -16.88 3.53 21.84
C LEU A 293 -15.47 3.04 22.19
N CYS A 294 -14.73 3.81 22.98
CA CYS A 294 -13.37 3.49 23.39
C CYS A 294 -13.35 2.82 24.77
N GLY A 295 -12.89 1.57 24.83
CA GLY A 295 -12.68 0.85 26.09
C GLY A 295 -11.28 1.01 26.70
N CYS A 296 -10.29 1.43 25.91
CA CYS A 296 -8.90 1.57 26.37
C CYS A 296 -8.17 2.68 25.62
N VAL A 297 -7.49 3.56 26.36
CA VAL A 297 -6.60 4.59 25.82
C VAL A 297 -5.15 4.21 26.10
N ILE A 298 -4.31 4.31 25.07
CA ILE A 298 -2.87 4.13 25.19
C ILE A 298 -2.18 5.44 24.79
N ALA A 299 -1.53 6.08 25.76
CA ALA A 299 -0.69 7.24 25.53
C ALA A 299 0.78 6.82 25.48
N PHE A 300 1.52 7.29 24.49
CA PHE A 300 2.95 6.98 24.35
C PHE A 300 3.75 8.18 23.87
N VAL A 301 5.03 8.21 24.25
CA VAL A 301 5.99 9.23 23.86
C VAL A 301 7.35 8.58 23.61
N GLN A 302 8.06 9.10 22.61
CA GLN A 302 9.39 8.63 22.23
C GLN A 302 10.28 9.84 21.89
N SER A 303 11.53 9.82 22.33
CA SER A 303 12.54 10.80 21.91
C SER A 303 13.18 10.41 20.57
N ASN A 304 14.05 11.25 20.01
CA ASN A 304 14.71 10.95 18.74
C ASN A 304 15.70 9.77 18.89
N PRO A 305 15.46 8.61 18.24
CA PRO A 305 16.37 7.46 18.32
C PRO A 305 17.71 7.69 17.61
N PHE A 306 17.83 8.74 16.80
CA PHE A 306 19.04 9.10 16.05
C PHE A 306 19.88 10.18 16.74
N ASP A 307 19.44 10.74 17.87
CA ASP A 307 20.24 11.70 18.61
C ASP A 307 21.27 10.97 19.47
N SER A 308 22.52 10.91 19.02
CA SER A 308 23.60 10.25 19.75
C SER A 308 24.03 10.99 21.02
N LYS A 309 23.54 12.22 21.24
CA LYS A 309 23.92 13.06 22.40
C LYS A 309 23.04 12.83 23.62
N VAL A 310 21.85 12.24 23.45
CA VAL A 310 20.87 12.05 24.52
C VAL A 310 20.39 10.60 24.51
N PRO A 311 20.29 9.91 25.65
CA PRO A 311 19.71 8.57 25.70
C PRO A 311 18.30 8.53 25.10
N TYR A 312 18.04 7.52 24.29
CA TYR A 312 16.70 7.28 23.75
C TYR A 312 15.71 7.02 24.88
N TYR A 313 14.58 7.71 24.84
CA TYR A 313 13.48 7.59 25.78
C TYR A 313 12.26 7.05 25.05
N SER A 314 11.59 6.07 25.63
CA SER A 314 10.31 5.55 25.12
C SER A 314 9.48 5.09 26.31
N LYS A 315 8.25 5.58 26.42
CA LYS A 315 7.30 5.14 27.44
C LYS A 315 5.89 5.11 26.88
N SER A 316 5.12 4.11 27.28
CA SER A 316 3.69 3.99 27.00
C SER A 316 2.95 3.64 28.27
N LEU A 317 1.74 4.20 28.43
CA LEU A 317 0.81 3.89 29.50
C LEU A 317 -0.54 3.55 28.88
N ALA A 318 -1.24 2.59 29.46
CA ALA A 318 -2.57 2.17 29.04
C ALA A 318 -3.55 2.35 30.19
N PHE A 319 -4.76 2.79 29.87
CA PHE A 319 -5.85 2.91 30.82
C PHE A 319 -7.11 2.31 30.22
N GLU A 320 -7.68 1.34 30.93
CA GLU A 320 -8.93 0.69 30.56
C GLU A 320 -10.10 1.36 31.30
N PHE A 321 -11.13 1.71 30.54
CA PHE A 321 -12.35 2.29 31.09
C PHE A 321 -13.29 1.18 31.59
N PRO A 322 -13.92 1.34 32.76
CA PRO A 322 -14.95 0.40 33.24
C PRO A 322 -16.12 0.27 32.27
N GLU A 323 -16.49 1.39 31.63
CA GLU A 323 -17.49 1.47 30.59
C GLU A 323 -16.90 2.18 29.37
N PRO A 324 -17.04 1.62 28.15
CA PRO A 324 -16.54 2.27 26.94
C PRO A 324 -17.17 3.65 26.74
N THR A 325 -16.36 4.63 26.31
CA THR A 325 -16.80 6.03 26.18
C THR A 325 -16.31 6.66 24.88
N ASP A 326 -17.07 7.63 24.35
CA ASP A 326 -16.63 8.57 23.31
C ASP A 326 -16.57 10.02 23.85
N CYS A 327 -16.64 10.19 25.17
CA CYS A 327 -16.53 11.48 25.82
C CYS A 327 -15.12 12.02 25.68
N VAL A 328 -14.97 13.05 24.84
CA VAL A 328 -13.67 13.67 24.55
C VAL A 328 -12.99 14.20 25.81
N LEU A 329 -13.74 14.70 26.79
CA LEU A 329 -13.19 15.24 28.03
C LEU A 329 -12.59 14.14 28.90
N ASP A 330 -13.26 13.00 29.00
CA ASP A 330 -12.76 11.85 29.77
C ASP A 330 -11.51 11.27 29.10
N LEU A 331 -11.52 11.15 27.77
CA LEU A 331 -10.38 10.63 27.01
C LEU A 331 -9.16 11.57 27.08
N ILE A 332 -9.35 12.90 27.02
CA ILE A 332 -8.26 13.88 27.17
C ILE A 332 -7.71 13.86 28.59
N LYS A 333 -8.58 13.79 29.60
CA LYS A 333 -8.17 13.79 31.01
C LYS A 333 -7.35 12.55 31.37
N THR A 334 -7.63 11.43 30.72
CA THR A 334 -6.93 10.15 30.91
C THR A 334 -5.58 10.09 30.18
N ALA A 335 -5.47 10.72 29.00
CA ALA A 335 -4.26 10.72 28.18
C ALA A 335 -3.15 11.63 28.75
#